data_AF-A0A409WIJ0-F1
#
_entry.id   AF-A0A409WIJ0-F1
#
_cell.length_a   1.000
_cell.length_b   1.000
_cell.length_c   1.000
_cell.angle_alpha   90.00
_cell.angle_beta   90.00
_cell.angle_gamma   90.00
#
_symmetry.space_group_name_H-M   'P 1'
#
loop_
_entity.id
_entity.type
_entity.pdbx_description
1 polymer ?
#
loop_
_entity_poly.entity_id
_entity_poly.type
_entity_poly.pdbx_seq_one_letter_code
_entity_poly.pdbx_strand_id
1 'polypeptide(L)'
;MSITAFSTCMMYPSPVVKENHRTSYRRGYNSLAFVYTRASIIEAPTTKWHPIRTSRFIKRSGELPVETMDIFLDIIITLQMVGFVGCALTLGTVIFSKVYRRPTWLSFMITWTVSSISYLLLFFSGQLENPKPPFGLCIIQASLIYAVPPLCVTSILSVNAITYHSNILLTRTSASTLALVAQVCSLLDEISTPLIFVAVRSLFIDRVRQHERIWNVILGLNDPSTVHRSSLATPYCSITNLIPSRIASIAVAALLLPTLVLEGIICKILKDNWSVIKGSQSLLSTAVRVLGFSLLGMVAIALSLVFASTSDRNPAMNIVISLMPPAAFSLFGTQWDIIGVWMFWKTDSSAPARNTISSESELSELVNKAPQAP
;
A
#
# COMPACT_ATOMS: atom_id res chain seq x y z
N MET A 1 11.52 -29.38 -3.88
CA MET A 1 10.28 -28.58 -3.95
C MET A 1 10.52 -27.43 -4.91
N SER A 2 9.91 -27.49 -6.09
CA SER A 2 10.19 -26.59 -7.21
C SER A 2 9.63 -25.19 -6.95
N ILE A 3 10.53 -24.20 -6.98
CA ILE A 3 10.22 -22.77 -6.88
C ILE A 3 9.83 -22.30 -8.28
N THR A 4 8.56 -22.04 -8.50
CA THR A 4 8.06 -21.42 -9.75
C THR A 4 8.43 -19.95 -9.74
N ALA A 5 9.34 -19.58 -10.62
CA ALA A 5 9.86 -18.23 -10.82
C ALA A 5 8.76 -17.28 -11.33
N PHE A 6 8.53 -16.18 -10.61
CA PHE A 6 7.86 -14.99 -11.15
C PHE A 6 8.90 -14.23 -11.98
N SER A 7 8.84 -14.42 -13.30
CA SER A 7 9.77 -13.78 -14.23
C SER A 7 9.31 -12.36 -14.58
N THR A 8 10.21 -11.43 -14.32
CA THR A 8 10.16 -10.02 -14.70
C THR A 8 10.45 -9.90 -16.21
N CYS A 9 9.47 -9.51 -17.02
CA CYS A 9 9.73 -9.14 -18.42
C CYS A 9 10.32 -7.72 -18.47
N MET A 10 11.65 -7.64 -18.50
CA MET A 10 12.40 -6.47 -18.99
C MET A 10 12.53 -6.54 -20.51
N MET A 11 12.34 -5.38 -21.15
CA MET A 11 12.64 -5.08 -22.55
C MET A 11 14.11 -5.31 -22.91
N TYR A 12 14.39 -5.71 -24.17
CA TYR A 12 15.47 -5.22 -25.07
C TYR A 12 15.49 -6.07 -26.39
N PRO A 13 16.22 -5.68 -27.45
CA PRO A 13 16.00 -4.61 -28.43
C PRO A 13 15.53 -5.13 -29.82
N SER A 14 15.17 -4.19 -30.71
CA SER A 14 14.90 -4.38 -32.15
C SER A 14 16.02 -5.06 -32.94
N PRO A 15 15.66 -5.65 -34.10
CA PRO A 15 16.48 -5.46 -35.30
C PRO A 15 15.67 -4.99 -36.53
N VAL A 16 16.24 -3.95 -37.15
CA VAL A 16 16.37 -3.63 -38.59
C VAL A 16 15.46 -4.34 -39.61
N VAL A 17 14.61 -3.52 -40.25
CA VAL A 17 14.25 -3.38 -41.68
C VAL A 17 14.28 -4.64 -42.57
N LYS A 18 13.13 -4.96 -43.18
CA LYS A 18 13.04 -5.29 -44.62
C LYS A 18 11.69 -4.86 -45.19
N GLU A 19 11.78 -3.98 -46.17
CA GLU A 19 10.74 -3.44 -47.03
C GLU A 19 10.35 -4.49 -48.09
N ASN A 20 9.04 -4.75 -48.29
CA ASN A 20 8.52 -5.17 -49.61
C ASN A 20 6.97 -5.21 -49.68
N HIS A 21 6.45 -4.31 -50.51
CA HIS A 21 5.44 -4.46 -51.57
C HIS A 21 4.25 -5.45 -51.48
N ARG A 22 3.08 -4.89 -51.87
CA ARG A 22 1.85 -5.49 -52.46
C ARG A 22 0.92 -6.19 -51.46
N THR A 23 -0.41 -6.12 -51.52
CA THR A 23 -1.40 -5.59 -52.48
C THR A 23 -2.77 -5.61 -51.79
N SER A 24 -3.62 -4.63 -52.11
CA SER A 24 -5.06 -4.77 -52.36
C SER A 24 -5.92 -5.60 -51.39
N TYR A 25 -6.76 -4.92 -50.59
CA TYR A 25 -8.14 -5.39 -50.41
C TYR A 25 -9.11 -4.22 -50.28
N ARG A 26 -10.14 -4.27 -51.14
CA ARG A 26 -11.19 -3.29 -51.38
C ARG A 26 -12.50 -3.88 -50.83
N ARG A 27 -13.34 -3.01 -50.26
CA ARG A 27 -14.73 -3.17 -49.73
C ARG A 27 -14.73 -2.85 -48.24
N GLY A 28 -15.48 -1.88 -47.73
CA GLY A 28 -16.66 -1.21 -48.27
C GLY A 28 -17.67 -1.18 -47.14
N TYR A 29 -17.86 -0.04 -46.50
CA TYR A 29 -19.04 0.22 -45.68
C TYR A 29 -19.53 1.63 -45.92
N ASN A 30 -20.84 1.66 -46.15
CA ASN A 30 -21.64 2.77 -46.61
C ASN A 30 -21.90 3.80 -45.50
N SER A 31 -22.04 5.04 -45.95
CA SER A 31 -23.07 6.01 -45.58
C SER A 31 -23.63 5.96 -44.15
N LEU A 32 -23.21 6.94 -43.34
CA LEU A 32 -24.10 7.63 -42.40
C LEU A 32 -23.78 9.12 -42.48
N ALA A 33 -24.60 9.82 -43.27
CA ALA A 33 -24.66 11.28 -43.30
C ALA A 33 -25.27 11.75 -41.97
N PHE A 34 -24.49 12.43 -41.14
CA PHE A 34 -25.00 13.14 -39.98
C PHE A 34 -25.43 14.55 -40.42
N VAL A 35 -26.73 14.80 -40.29
CA VAL A 35 -27.41 16.06 -40.53
C VAL A 35 -26.86 17.12 -39.57
N TYR A 36 -26.18 18.13 -40.10
CA TYR A 36 -25.85 19.35 -39.37
C TYR A 36 -27.08 20.26 -39.39
N THR A 37 -27.85 20.25 -38.29
CA THR A 37 -28.95 21.21 -38.11
C THR A 37 -28.36 22.56 -37.72
N ARG A 38 -28.52 23.51 -38.63
CA ARG A 38 -28.19 24.93 -38.55
C ARG A 38 -29.00 25.57 -37.41
N ALA A 39 -28.36 25.87 -36.28
CA ALA A 39 -28.97 26.67 -35.22
C ALA A 39 -28.83 28.17 -35.56
N SER A 40 -29.98 28.82 -35.59
CA SER A 40 -30.19 30.22 -35.93
C SER A 40 -29.48 31.17 -34.98
N ILE A 41 -28.81 32.16 -35.57
CA ILE A 41 -28.25 33.33 -34.92
C ILE A 41 -29.42 34.19 -34.43
N ILE A 42 -29.56 34.34 -33.10
CA ILE A 42 -30.38 35.38 -32.49
C ILE A 42 -29.43 36.51 -32.11
N GLU A 43 -29.52 37.61 -32.84
CA GLU A 43 -28.85 38.88 -32.53
C GLU A 43 -29.39 39.43 -31.20
N ALA A 44 -28.51 39.53 -30.20
CA ALA A 44 -28.80 40.21 -28.95
C ALA A 44 -28.39 41.70 -29.04
N PRO A 45 -29.17 42.63 -28.45
CA PRO A 45 -28.94 44.07 -28.56
C PRO A 45 -27.66 44.50 -27.83
N THR A 46 -26.88 45.32 -28.51
CA THR A 46 -25.65 45.97 -28.04
C THR A 46 -25.93 46.94 -26.89
N THR A 47 -25.82 46.47 -25.65
CA THR A 47 -25.73 47.35 -24.49
C THR A 47 -24.27 47.76 -24.27
N LYS A 48 -24.05 49.08 -24.31
CA LYS A 48 -22.77 49.75 -24.01
C LYS A 48 -22.30 49.36 -22.60
N TRP A 49 -21.28 48.50 -22.54
CA TRP A 49 -20.54 48.24 -21.31
C TRP A 49 -19.52 49.36 -21.08
N HIS A 50 -19.74 50.16 -20.04
CA HIS A 50 -18.72 51.03 -19.49
C HIS A 50 -17.70 50.18 -18.73
N PRO A 51 -16.38 50.31 -18.98
CA PRO A 51 -15.36 49.65 -18.19
C PRO A 51 -15.28 50.35 -16.83
N ILE A 52 -15.99 49.81 -15.83
CA ILE A 52 -15.76 50.19 -14.44
C ILE A 52 -14.39 49.66 -14.06
N ARG A 53 -13.43 50.59 -14.01
CA ARG A 53 -12.05 50.41 -13.55
C ARG A 53 -12.06 50.18 -12.03
N THR A 54 -12.49 49.02 -11.57
CA THR A 54 -12.27 48.55 -10.20
C THR A 54 -10.91 47.87 -10.11
N SER A 55 -9.84 48.67 -10.22
CA SER A 55 -8.49 48.30 -9.76
C SER A 55 -8.43 48.32 -8.23
N ARG A 56 -9.34 47.60 -7.58
CA ARG A 56 -9.25 47.30 -6.16
C ARG A 56 -8.48 46.00 -6.05
N PHE A 57 -7.21 46.14 -5.66
CA PHE A 57 -6.34 45.14 -5.06
C PHE A 57 -7.11 43.93 -4.49
N ILE A 58 -7.35 42.92 -5.32
CA ILE A 58 -7.49 41.55 -4.82
C ILE A 58 -6.06 41.15 -4.48
N LYS A 59 -5.67 41.49 -3.25
CA LYS A 59 -4.46 40.97 -2.62
C LYS A 59 -4.65 39.45 -2.62
N ARG A 60 -4.08 38.78 -3.63
CA ARG A 60 -4.11 37.33 -3.83
C ARG A 60 -3.66 36.71 -2.52
N SER A 61 -4.60 36.15 -1.78
CA SER A 61 -4.40 35.57 -0.47
C SER A 61 -3.45 34.39 -0.61
N GLY A 62 -2.20 34.58 -0.18
CA GLY A 62 -1.33 33.52 0.31
C GLY A 62 -0.72 32.58 -0.74
N GLU A 63 -0.08 33.09 -1.79
CA GLU A 63 0.99 32.29 -2.41
C GLU A 63 2.10 32.17 -1.36
N LEU A 64 2.22 30.98 -0.75
CA LEU A 64 3.33 30.65 0.15
C LEU A 64 4.66 30.95 -0.57
N PRO A 65 5.71 31.39 0.15
CA PRO A 65 7.02 31.62 -0.44
C PRO A 65 7.49 30.38 -1.19
N VAL A 66 8.07 30.54 -2.38
CA VAL A 66 8.62 29.44 -3.19
C VAL A 66 9.55 28.56 -2.34
N GLU A 67 10.37 29.18 -1.49
CA GLU A 67 11.28 28.49 -0.56
C GLU A 67 10.57 27.48 0.36
N THR A 68 9.34 27.77 0.80
CA THR A 68 8.62 26.85 1.68
C THR A 68 8.15 25.60 0.93
N MET A 69 7.87 25.71 -0.37
CA MET A 69 7.44 24.57 -1.19
C MET A 69 8.56 23.56 -1.42
N ASP A 70 9.78 24.06 -1.60
CA ASP A 70 10.96 23.20 -1.79
C ASP A 70 11.25 22.38 -0.53
N ILE A 71 11.14 23.01 0.65
CA ILE A 71 11.29 22.31 1.94
C ILE A 71 10.26 21.18 2.10
N PHE A 72 8.99 21.42 1.72
CA PHE A 72 7.97 20.37 1.80
C PHE A 72 8.27 19.20 0.86
N LEU A 73 8.72 19.50 -0.35
CA LEU A 73 9.07 18.50 -1.34
C LEU A 73 10.22 17.60 -0.84
N ASP A 74 11.27 18.22 -0.29
CA ASP A 74 12.43 17.51 0.27
C ASP A 74 12.06 16.62 1.45
N ILE A 75 11.20 17.08 2.35
CA ILE A 75 10.69 16.28 3.47
C ILE A 75 9.93 15.06 2.95
N ILE A 76 9.04 15.25 1.97
CA ILE A 76 8.25 14.15 1.40
C ILE A 76 9.17 13.11 0.75
N ILE A 77 10.12 13.54 -0.06
CA ILE A 77 11.05 12.63 -0.74
C ILE A 77 11.92 11.90 0.27
N THR A 78 12.43 12.61 1.28
CA THR A 78 13.26 12.02 2.34
C THR A 78 12.49 10.94 3.08
N LEU A 79 11.25 11.22 3.49
CA LEU A 79 10.39 10.24 4.16
C LEU A 79 10.13 9.02 3.27
N GLN A 80 9.77 9.22 2.01
CA GLN A 80 9.54 8.11 1.08
C GLN A 80 10.81 7.28 0.82
N MET A 81 11.97 7.92 0.72
CA MET A 81 13.27 7.25 0.57
C MET A 81 13.63 6.43 1.80
N VAL A 82 13.46 6.98 3.00
CA VAL A 82 13.66 6.24 4.26
C VAL A 82 12.75 5.02 4.32
N GLY A 83 11.47 5.20 3.96
CA GLY A 83 10.50 4.13 3.89
C GLY A 83 10.88 3.04 2.88
N PHE A 84 11.26 3.43 1.66
CA PHE A 84 11.71 2.53 0.61
C PHE A 84 12.95 1.74 1.01
N VAL A 85 14.01 2.43 1.40
CA VAL A 85 15.30 1.82 1.77
C VAL A 85 15.11 0.93 2.99
N GLY A 86 14.43 1.41 4.03
CA GLY A 86 14.15 0.64 5.24
C GLY A 86 13.36 -0.64 4.93
N CYS A 87 12.25 -0.54 4.19
CA CYS A 87 11.45 -1.71 3.84
C CYS A 87 12.21 -2.70 2.95
N ALA A 88 12.97 -2.20 1.96
CA ALA A 88 13.76 -3.04 1.06
C ALA A 88 14.90 -3.75 1.79
N LEU A 89 15.62 -3.07 2.68
CA LEU A 89 16.67 -3.66 3.51
C LEU A 89 16.11 -4.74 4.43
N THR A 90 14.97 -4.46 5.08
CA THR A 90 14.29 -5.44 5.92
C THR A 90 13.83 -6.67 5.13
N LEU A 91 13.25 -6.48 3.95
CA LEU A 91 12.86 -7.59 3.05
C LEU A 91 14.08 -8.40 2.61
N GLY A 92 15.13 -7.74 2.14
CA GLY A 92 16.38 -8.38 1.76
C GLY A 92 16.96 -9.19 2.92
N THR A 93 16.97 -8.62 4.12
CA THR A 93 17.48 -9.31 5.32
C THR A 93 16.71 -10.61 5.57
N VAL A 94 15.38 -10.61 5.50
CA VAL A 94 14.58 -11.82 5.72
C VAL A 94 14.77 -12.83 4.59
N ILE A 95 14.87 -12.39 3.34
CA ILE A 95 15.08 -13.28 2.18
C ILE A 95 16.47 -13.95 2.22
N PHE A 96 17.50 -13.20 2.61
CA PHE A 96 18.89 -13.69 2.60
C PHE A 96 19.34 -14.32 3.93
N SER A 97 18.57 -14.18 5.01
CA SER A 97 18.87 -14.79 6.31
C SER A 97 18.03 -16.05 6.56
N LYS A 98 18.38 -16.80 7.61
CA LYS A 98 17.60 -17.95 8.08
C LYS A 98 16.40 -17.55 8.97
N VAL A 99 16.01 -16.27 8.98
CA VAL A 99 14.90 -15.78 9.80
C VAL A 99 13.58 -16.14 9.13
N TYR A 100 12.86 -17.09 9.70
CA TYR A 100 11.52 -17.44 9.21
C TYR A 100 10.49 -16.37 9.61
N ARG A 101 9.76 -15.86 8.62
CA ARG A 101 8.67 -14.89 8.81
C ARG A 101 7.40 -15.38 8.15
N ARG A 102 6.27 -15.01 8.75
CA ARG A 102 4.95 -15.31 8.17
C ARG A 102 4.78 -14.59 6.82
N PRO A 103 4.19 -15.23 5.80
CA PRO A 103 3.99 -14.63 4.47
C PRO A 103 3.22 -13.29 4.49
N THR A 104 2.33 -13.07 5.44
CA THR A 104 1.60 -11.80 5.57
C THR A 104 2.47 -10.64 5.97
N TRP A 105 3.48 -10.86 6.81
CA TRP A 105 4.47 -9.84 7.14
C TRP A 105 5.28 -9.46 5.89
N LEU A 106 5.68 -10.46 5.07
CA LEU A 106 6.35 -10.21 3.80
C LEU A 106 5.46 -9.40 2.84
N SER A 107 4.20 -9.79 2.69
CA SER A 107 3.26 -9.03 1.87
C SER A 107 3.10 -7.59 2.37
N PHE A 108 3.03 -7.39 3.68
CA PHE A 108 2.91 -6.06 4.26
C PHE A 108 4.12 -5.20 3.88
N MET A 109 5.33 -5.71 4.09
CA MET A 109 6.57 -5.00 3.74
C MET A 109 6.70 -4.74 2.23
N ILE A 110 6.30 -5.70 1.38
CA ILE A 110 6.28 -5.54 -0.08
C ILE A 110 5.31 -4.42 -0.48
N THR A 111 4.11 -4.39 0.12
CA THR A 111 3.11 -3.35 -0.14
C THR A 111 3.66 -1.95 0.17
N TRP A 112 4.33 -1.76 1.30
CA TRP A 112 4.93 -0.46 1.65
C TRP A 112 6.14 -0.09 0.79
N THR A 113 6.88 -1.08 0.31
CA THR A 113 7.94 -0.87 -0.70
C THR A 113 7.34 -0.38 -2.01
N VAL A 114 6.29 -1.04 -2.51
CA VAL A 114 5.57 -0.62 -3.73
C VAL A 114 4.96 0.76 -3.56
N SER A 115 4.38 1.07 -2.40
CA SER A 115 3.89 2.41 -2.05
C SER A 115 5.00 3.45 -2.24
N SER A 116 6.15 3.24 -1.61
CA SER A 116 7.27 4.18 -1.65
C SER A 116 7.82 4.38 -3.07
N ILE A 117 8.00 3.29 -3.83
CA ILE A 117 8.43 3.36 -5.24
C ILE A 117 7.46 4.20 -6.07
N SER A 118 6.14 4.01 -5.85
CA SER A 118 5.10 4.73 -6.60
C SER A 118 5.21 6.24 -6.42
N TYR A 119 5.47 6.71 -5.19
CA TYR A 119 5.67 8.14 -4.93
C TYR A 119 7.04 8.66 -5.42
N LEU A 120 8.06 7.79 -5.54
CA LEU A 120 9.42 8.15 -5.95
C LEU A 120 9.70 8.03 -7.46
N LEU A 121 8.74 7.65 -8.30
CA LEU A 121 8.98 7.45 -9.74
C LEU A 121 9.54 8.68 -10.47
N LEU A 122 9.04 9.90 -10.18
CA LEU A 122 9.59 11.13 -10.76
C LEU A 122 11.01 11.42 -10.27
N PHE A 123 11.30 11.09 -9.01
CA PHE A 123 12.63 11.24 -8.44
C PHE A 123 13.63 10.28 -9.11
N PHE A 124 13.31 8.98 -9.21
CA PHE A 124 14.19 7.98 -9.83
C PHE A 124 14.42 8.20 -11.33
N SER A 125 13.49 8.84 -12.02
CA SER A 125 13.63 9.15 -13.46
C SER A 125 14.33 10.48 -13.73
N GLY A 126 14.71 11.24 -12.69
CA GLY A 126 15.29 12.58 -12.85
C GLY A 126 14.30 13.60 -13.44
N GLN A 127 12.99 13.36 -13.32
CA GLN A 127 11.94 14.23 -13.84
C GLN A 127 11.26 15.06 -12.74
N LEU A 128 11.88 15.14 -11.56
CA LEU A 128 11.32 15.84 -10.40
C LEU A 128 11.24 17.37 -10.59
N GLU A 129 12.13 17.98 -11.37
CA GLU A 129 12.07 19.43 -11.65
C GLU A 129 11.29 19.73 -12.95
N ASN A 130 11.01 18.71 -13.74
CA ASN A 130 10.32 18.89 -15.02
C ASN A 130 8.84 19.23 -14.76
N PRO A 131 8.33 20.40 -15.19
CA PRO A 131 6.92 20.74 -15.05
C PRO A 131 6.01 19.86 -15.93
N LYS A 132 6.55 19.24 -16.98
CA LYS A 132 5.84 18.37 -17.92
C LYS A 132 6.60 17.04 -18.06
N PRO A 133 6.54 16.14 -17.05
CA PRO A 133 7.19 14.84 -17.14
C PRO A 133 6.60 14.01 -18.29
N PRO A 134 7.34 13.01 -18.81
CA PRO A 134 6.84 12.14 -19.87
C PRO A 134 5.48 11.52 -19.52
N PHE A 135 4.53 11.61 -20.43
CA PHE A 135 3.14 11.18 -20.20
C PHE A 135 3.05 9.73 -19.67
N GLY A 136 3.80 8.81 -20.26
CA GLY A 136 3.84 7.39 -19.84
C GLY A 136 4.29 7.18 -18.39
N LEU A 137 5.26 7.97 -17.93
CA LEU A 137 5.69 7.93 -16.53
C LEU A 137 4.60 8.49 -15.60
N CYS A 138 3.99 9.60 -16.02
CA CYS A 138 2.96 10.32 -15.26
C CYS A 138 1.68 9.48 -15.07
N ILE A 139 1.23 8.78 -16.13
CA ILE A 139 0.05 7.90 -16.06
C ILE A 139 0.32 6.65 -15.22
N ILE A 140 1.51 6.05 -15.31
CA ILE A 140 1.91 4.91 -14.47
C ILE A 140 1.94 5.33 -13.00
N GLN A 141 2.57 6.47 -12.70
CA GLN A 141 2.68 6.97 -11.35
C GLN A 141 1.31 7.29 -10.75
N ALA A 142 0.47 8.02 -11.46
CA ALA A 142 -0.88 8.35 -11.00
C ALA A 142 -1.71 7.07 -10.76
N SER A 143 -1.63 6.10 -11.68
CA SER A 143 -2.34 4.83 -11.55
C SER A 143 -1.89 4.03 -10.31
N LEU A 144 -0.59 4.02 -10.02
CA LEU A 144 -0.06 3.35 -8.84
C LEU A 144 -0.49 4.04 -7.55
N ILE A 145 -0.44 5.37 -7.51
CA ILE A 145 -0.83 6.17 -6.33
C ILE A 145 -2.30 5.94 -5.95
N TYR A 146 -3.21 5.83 -6.92
CA TYR A 146 -4.61 5.51 -6.61
C TYR A 146 -4.82 4.06 -6.16
N ALA A 147 -3.98 3.11 -6.62
CA ALA A 147 -4.08 1.71 -6.25
C ALA A 147 -3.41 1.36 -4.90
N VAL A 148 -2.48 2.19 -4.43
CA VAL A 148 -1.70 1.95 -3.21
C VAL A 148 -2.55 1.98 -1.94
N PRO A 149 -3.45 2.95 -1.69
CA PRO A 149 -4.21 3.00 -0.44
C PRO A 149 -5.07 1.75 -0.19
N PRO A 150 -5.87 1.23 -1.16
CA PRO A 150 -6.58 -0.04 -0.97
C PRO A 150 -5.61 -1.22 -0.73
N LEU A 151 -4.47 -1.26 -1.43
CA LEU A 151 -3.45 -2.29 -1.23
C LEU A 151 -2.86 -2.25 0.19
N CYS A 152 -2.62 -1.05 0.73
CA CYS A 152 -2.14 -0.87 2.10
C CYS A 152 -3.18 -1.36 3.13
N VAL A 153 -4.45 -0.93 3.02
CA VAL A 153 -5.49 -1.34 3.97
C VAL A 153 -5.75 -2.84 3.92
N THR A 154 -5.76 -3.47 2.74
CA THR A 154 -5.89 -4.93 2.65
C THR A 154 -4.73 -5.67 3.33
N SER A 155 -3.50 -5.14 3.24
CA SER A 155 -2.35 -5.72 3.93
C SER A 155 -2.45 -5.58 5.45
N ILE A 156 -2.96 -4.45 5.96
CA ILE A 156 -3.22 -4.22 7.39
C ILE A 156 -4.30 -5.18 7.88
N LEU A 157 -5.42 -5.27 7.17
CA LEU A 157 -6.51 -6.18 7.49
C LEU A 157 -6.02 -7.64 7.58
N SER A 158 -5.13 -8.04 6.69
CA SER A 158 -4.53 -9.39 6.68
C SER A 158 -3.66 -9.63 7.94
N VAL A 159 -2.82 -8.66 8.32
CA VAL A 159 -2.02 -8.74 9.55
C VAL A 159 -2.91 -8.77 10.79
N ASN A 160 -3.97 -7.95 10.82
CA ASN A 160 -4.92 -7.90 11.92
C ASN A 160 -5.71 -9.20 12.07
N ALA A 161 -6.18 -9.78 10.97
CA ALA A 161 -6.92 -11.03 10.97
C ALA A 161 -6.07 -12.19 11.53
N ILE A 162 -4.80 -12.28 11.13
CA ILE A 162 -3.88 -13.30 11.67
C ILE A 162 -3.55 -13.03 13.13
N THR A 163 -3.35 -11.78 13.51
CA THR A 163 -3.12 -11.38 14.90
C THR A 163 -4.32 -11.77 15.76
N TYR A 164 -5.53 -11.47 15.31
CA TYR A 164 -6.78 -11.87 15.96
C TYR A 164 -6.88 -13.39 16.12
N HIS A 165 -6.68 -14.15 15.04
CA HIS A 165 -6.72 -15.60 15.05
C HIS A 165 -5.72 -16.18 16.06
N SER A 166 -4.47 -15.71 16.03
CA SER A 166 -3.44 -16.16 16.98
C SER A 166 -3.77 -15.86 18.45
N ASN A 167 -4.34 -14.69 18.75
CA ASN A 167 -4.72 -14.32 20.12
C ASN A 167 -5.92 -15.14 20.63
N ILE A 168 -6.93 -15.41 19.79
CA ILE A 168 -8.07 -16.23 20.21
C ILE A 168 -7.62 -17.64 20.55
N LEU A 169 -6.80 -18.25 19.69
CA LEU A 169 -6.35 -19.61 19.92
C LEU A 169 -5.67 -19.72 21.29
N LEU A 170 -4.79 -18.78 21.62
CA LEU A 170 -4.08 -18.74 22.89
C LEU A 170 -4.99 -18.52 24.10
N THR A 171 -6.06 -17.75 23.96
CA THR A 171 -6.98 -17.46 25.08
C THR A 171 -8.02 -18.54 25.31
N ARG A 172 -8.39 -19.32 24.29
CA ARG A 172 -9.47 -20.32 24.40
C ARG A 172 -9.00 -21.75 24.68
N THR A 173 -7.75 -22.09 24.38
CA THR A 173 -7.29 -23.47 24.58
C THR A 173 -6.71 -23.70 25.96
N SER A 174 -7.20 -24.74 26.62
CA SER A 174 -6.57 -25.33 27.82
C SER A 174 -5.13 -25.74 27.49
N ALA A 175 -4.23 -25.70 28.48
CA ALA A 175 -2.81 -25.99 28.33
C ALA A 175 -2.53 -27.34 27.64
N SER A 176 -3.38 -28.36 27.85
CA SER A 176 -3.24 -29.67 27.20
C SER A 176 -3.69 -29.70 25.74
N THR A 177 -4.70 -28.89 25.38
CA THR A 177 -5.21 -28.80 24.00
C THR A 177 -4.40 -27.82 23.15
N LEU A 178 -3.66 -26.92 23.80
CA LEU A 178 -2.83 -25.90 23.15
C LEU A 178 -1.74 -26.51 22.27
N ALA A 179 -1.12 -27.62 22.66
CA ALA A 179 -0.08 -28.27 21.85
C ALA A 179 -0.63 -28.84 20.53
N LEU A 180 -1.75 -29.56 20.60
CA LEU A 180 -2.41 -30.13 19.43
C LEU A 180 -2.96 -29.03 18.52
N VAL A 181 -3.61 -28.02 19.10
CA VAL A 181 -4.17 -26.90 18.36
C VAL A 181 -3.07 -26.03 17.78
N ALA A 182 -1.94 -25.81 18.46
CA ALA A 182 -0.80 -25.09 17.89
C ALA A 182 -0.20 -25.84 16.69
N GLN A 183 -0.12 -27.17 16.75
CA GLN A 183 0.39 -27.99 15.65
C GLN A 183 -0.56 -27.97 14.45
N VAL A 184 -1.85 -28.22 14.67
CA VAL A 184 -2.89 -28.18 13.61
C VAL A 184 -3.07 -26.78 13.07
N CYS A 185 -3.05 -25.74 13.91
CA CYS A 185 -3.11 -24.36 13.48
C CYS A 185 -1.83 -23.94 12.76
N SER A 186 -0.64 -24.47 13.05
CA SER A 186 0.55 -24.13 12.25
C SER A 186 0.43 -24.65 10.81
N LEU A 187 -0.07 -25.88 10.65
CA LEU A 187 -0.35 -26.49 9.35
C LEU A 187 -1.48 -25.76 8.61
N LEU A 188 -2.55 -25.40 9.33
CA LEU A 188 -3.63 -24.61 8.77
C LEU A 188 -3.22 -23.16 8.50
N ASP A 189 -2.31 -22.54 9.26
CA ASP A 189 -1.80 -21.18 9.00
C ASP A 189 -0.95 -21.21 7.71
N GLU A 190 -0.19 -22.28 7.48
CA GLU A 190 0.62 -22.45 6.26
C GLU A 190 -0.21 -22.63 4.99
N ILE A 191 -1.42 -23.22 5.10
CA ILE A 191 -2.32 -23.44 3.96
C ILE A 191 -3.37 -22.33 3.84
N SER A 192 -3.98 -21.91 4.95
CA SER A 192 -5.04 -20.90 4.99
C SER A 192 -4.50 -19.49 4.79
N THR A 193 -3.26 -19.18 5.21
CA THR A 193 -2.68 -17.86 4.96
C THR A 193 -2.53 -17.59 3.47
N PRO A 194 -1.87 -18.44 2.65
CA PRO A 194 -1.82 -18.23 1.22
C PRO A 194 -3.20 -18.38 0.58
N LEU A 195 -4.10 -19.24 1.08
CA LEU A 195 -5.43 -19.38 0.48
C LEU A 195 -6.35 -18.18 0.76
N ILE A 196 -6.40 -17.64 1.98
CA ILE A 196 -7.16 -16.43 2.34
C ILE A 196 -6.48 -15.22 1.71
N PHE A 197 -5.15 -15.16 1.70
CA PHE A 197 -4.42 -14.11 1.02
C PHE A 197 -4.67 -14.15 -0.48
N VAL A 198 -4.58 -15.30 -1.13
CA VAL A 198 -4.88 -15.49 -2.57
C VAL A 198 -6.37 -15.33 -2.82
N ALA A 199 -7.28 -15.68 -1.93
CA ALA A 199 -8.73 -15.54 -2.14
C ALA A 199 -9.18 -14.09 -1.95
N VAL A 200 -8.77 -13.40 -0.89
CA VAL A 200 -9.05 -11.97 -0.70
C VAL A 200 -8.34 -11.15 -1.77
N ARG A 201 -7.11 -11.52 -2.15
CA ARG A 201 -6.39 -10.88 -3.26
C ARG A 201 -7.00 -11.22 -4.62
N SER A 202 -7.34 -12.46 -4.93
CA SER A 202 -7.93 -12.77 -6.24
C SER A 202 -9.37 -12.25 -6.35
N LEU A 203 -10.20 -12.41 -5.33
CA LEU A 203 -11.60 -11.96 -5.40
C LEU A 203 -11.73 -10.44 -5.34
N PHE A 204 -10.96 -9.78 -4.46
CA PHE A 204 -11.04 -8.34 -4.28
C PHE A 204 -10.04 -7.60 -5.18
N ILE A 205 -8.77 -8.03 -5.17
CA ILE A 205 -7.76 -7.42 -6.05
C ILE A 205 -8.02 -7.79 -7.50
N ASP A 206 -8.22 -9.03 -7.98
CA ASP A 206 -8.37 -9.20 -9.44
C ASP A 206 -9.63 -8.52 -10.02
N ARG A 207 -10.76 -8.51 -9.32
CA ARG A 207 -11.95 -7.79 -9.80
C ARG A 207 -11.81 -6.27 -9.73
N VAL A 208 -11.35 -5.71 -8.62
CA VAL A 208 -11.21 -4.25 -8.46
C VAL A 208 -10.00 -3.74 -9.24
N ARG A 209 -8.87 -4.46 -9.23
CA ARG A 209 -7.63 -4.11 -9.95
C ARG A 209 -7.76 -4.24 -11.45
N GLN A 210 -8.44 -5.26 -11.99
CA GLN A 210 -8.65 -5.28 -13.44
C GLN A 210 -9.51 -4.11 -13.88
N HIS A 211 -10.61 -3.83 -13.16
CA HIS A 211 -11.48 -2.72 -13.52
C HIS A 211 -10.79 -1.35 -13.35
N GLU A 212 -10.11 -1.09 -12.23
CA GLU A 212 -9.49 0.21 -11.96
C GLU A 212 -8.23 0.46 -12.78
N ARG A 213 -7.36 -0.53 -12.99
CA ARG A 213 -6.12 -0.33 -13.77
C ARG A 213 -6.43 -0.05 -15.23
N ILE A 214 -7.32 -0.87 -15.79
CA ILE A 214 -7.74 -0.70 -17.18
C ILE A 214 -8.45 0.65 -17.29
N TRP A 215 -9.30 1.01 -16.33
CA TRP A 215 -10.01 2.30 -16.38
C TRP A 215 -9.10 3.52 -16.28
N ASN A 216 -8.16 3.56 -15.34
CA ASN A 216 -7.26 4.72 -15.18
C ASN A 216 -6.35 4.90 -16.39
N VAL A 217 -5.86 3.79 -16.97
CA VAL A 217 -5.04 3.82 -18.17
C VAL A 217 -5.87 4.23 -19.38
N ILE A 218 -7.06 3.64 -19.59
CA ILE A 218 -7.96 4.01 -20.68
C ILE A 218 -8.35 5.50 -20.58
N LEU A 219 -8.70 5.96 -19.39
CA LEU A 219 -9.11 7.34 -19.17
C LEU A 219 -7.97 8.32 -19.43
N GLY A 220 -6.75 8.00 -19.01
CA GLY A 220 -5.57 8.81 -19.33
C GLY A 220 -5.20 8.76 -20.82
N LEU A 221 -5.34 7.60 -21.49
CA LEU A 221 -5.06 7.46 -22.93
C LEU A 221 -6.09 8.18 -23.81
N ASN A 222 -7.35 8.20 -23.39
CA ASN A 222 -8.43 8.87 -24.14
C ASN A 222 -8.34 10.39 -24.03
N ASP A 223 -7.84 10.93 -22.92
CA ASP A 223 -7.62 12.37 -22.74
C ASP A 223 -6.29 12.65 -22.02
N PRO A 224 -5.17 12.73 -22.77
CA PRO A 224 -3.85 12.96 -22.20
C PRO A 224 -3.72 14.28 -21.41
N SER A 225 -4.61 15.25 -21.67
CA SER A 225 -4.60 16.54 -20.96
C SER A 225 -5.01 16.42 -19.49
N THR A 226 -5.70 15.33 -19.14
CA THR A 226 -6.16 15.06 -17.76
C THR A 226 -5.05 14.58 -16.84
N VAL A 227 -3.94 14.09 -17.39
CA VAL A 227 -2.81 13.56 -16.62
C VAL A 227 -1.71 14.61 -16.60
N HIS A 228 -1.60 15.34 -15.51
CA HIS A 228 -0.54 16.32 -15.34
C HIS A 228 -0.10 16.43 -13.88
N ARG A 229 1.09 16.97 -13.70
CA ARG A 229 1.56 17.36 -12.38
C ARG A 229 0.90 18.68 -12.01
N SER A 230 0.05 18.68 -10.99
CA SER A 230 -0.74 19.87 -10.62
C SER A 230 0.11 21.03 -10.11
N SER A 231 1.25 20.74 -9.46
CA SER A 231 2.18 21.75 -8.96
C SER A 231 3.60 21.17 -8.83
N LEU A 232 4.63 22.02 -8.93
CA LEU A 232 6.00 21.61 -8.61
C LEU A 232 6.13 21.14 -7.14
N ALA A 233 5.29 21.67 -6.23
CA ALA A 233 5.26 21.27 -4.82
C ALA A 233 4.76 19.83 -4.59
N THR A 234 4.14 19.20 -5.59
CA THR A 234 3.72 17.79 -5.50
C THR A 234 4.76 16.90 -6.19
N PRO A 235 5.34 15.89 -5.50
CA PRO A 235 6.37 15.00 -6.07
C PRO A 235 5.82 13.95 -7.04
N TYR A 236 4.54 14.05 -7.40
CA TYR A 236 3.87 13.03 -8.19
C TYR A 236 2.81 13.61 -9.13
N CYS A 237 2.49 12.83 -10.15
CA CYS A 237 1.41 13.09 -11.08
C CYS A 237 0.04 12.73 -10.52
N SER A 238 -0.97 13.54 -10.84
CA SER A 238 -2.37 13.26 -10.49
C SER A 238 -3.27 13.39 -11.71
N ILE A 239 -4.44 12.75 -11.67
CA ILE A 239 -5.45 12.90 -12.72
C ILE A 239 -6.42 13.99 -12.26
N THR A 240 -6.75 14.95 -13.12
CA THR A 240 -7.70 16.04 -12.80
C THR A 240 -9.07 15.52 -12.42
N ASN A 241 -9.48 14.40 -13.04
CA ASN A 241 -10.74 13.75 -12.76
C ASN A 241 -10.77 13.22 -11.32
N LEU A 242 -11.79 13.63 -10.56
CA LEU A 242 -11.98 13.22 -9.16
C LEU A 242 -12.49 11.77 -9.01
N ILE A 243 -12.92 11.14 -10.10
CA ILE A 243 -13.56 9.82 -10.09
C ILE A 243 -12.64 8.73 -9.51
N PRO A 244 -11.38 8.54 -9.98
CA PRO A 244 -10.50 7.51 -9.43
C PRO A 244 -10.21 7.72 -7.94
N SER A 245 -10.02 8.98 -7.54
CA SER A 245 -9.80 9.32 -6.13
C SER A 245 -11.00 8.96 -5.26
N ARG A 246 -12.23 9.22 -5.73
CA ARG A 246 -13.45 8.88 -4.98
C ARG A 246 -13.65 7.38 -4.85
N ILE A 247 -13.42 6.62 -5.93
CA ILE A 247 -13.52 5.15 -5.91
C ILE A 247 -12.50 4.57 -4.93
N ALA A 248 -11.24 5.00 -5.02
CA ALA A 248 -10.19 4.56 -4.10
C ALA A 248 -10.53 4.89 -2.64
N SER A 249 -11.07 6.09 -2.36
CA SER A 249 -11.50 6.47 -1.01
C SER A 249 -12.65 5.61 -0.49
N ILE A 250 -13.65 5.29 -1.32
CA ILE A 250 -14.76 4.40 -0.95
C ILE A 250 -14.23 2.99 -0.66
N ALA A 251 -13.35 2.47 -1.51
CA ALA A 251 -12.74 1.15 -1.32
C ALA A 251 -11.93 1.09 -0.01
N VAL A 252 -11.12 2.12 0.26
CA VAL A 252 -10.38 2.27 1.53
C VAL A 252 -11.32 2.29 2.72
N ALA A 253 -12.39 3.10 2.66
CA ALA A 253 -13.36 3.18 3.76
C ALA A 253 -14.05 1.84 4.02
N ALA A 254 -14.47 1.13 2.97
CA ALA A 254 -15.11 -0.18 3.08
C ALA A 254 -14.18 -1.24 3.70
N LEU A 255 -12.89 -1.21 3.36
CA LEU A 255 -11.88 -2.12 3.90
C LEU A 255 -11.42 -1.75 5.32
N LEU A 256 -11.50 -0.47 5.69
CA LEU A 256 -11.11 -0.01 7.02
C LEU A 256 -12.13 -0.39 8.09
N LEU A 257 -13.43 -0.37 7.77
CA LEU A 257 -14.48 -0.74 8.73
C LEU A 257 -14.24 -2.10 9.43
N PRO A 258 -14.02 -3.23 8.72
CA PRO A 258 -13.73 -4.50 9.38
C PRO A 258 -12.38 -4.47 10.12
N THR A 259 -11.42 -3.68 9.64
CA THR A 259 -10.11 -3.50 10.28
C THR A 259 -10.27 -2.90 11.68
N LEU A 260 -11.06 -1.84 11.82
CA LEU A 260 -11.36 -1.20 13.10
C LEU A 260 -12.14 -2.08 14.06
N VAL A 261 -13.10 -2.86 13.53
CA VAL A 261 -13.85 -3.83 14.34
C VAL A 261 -12.91 -4.89 14.91
N LEU A 262 -12.02 -5.46 14.09
CA LEU A 262 -11.04 -6.43 14.54
C LEU A 262 -10.09 -5.85 15.59
N GLU A 263 -9.64 -4.60 15.43
CA GLU A 263 -8.79 -3.92 16.42
C GLU A 263 -9.49 -3.68 17.74
N GLY A 264 -10.76 -3.28 17.72
CA GLY A 264 -11.57 -3.14 18.93
C GLY A 264 -11.72 -4.47 19.67
N ILE A 265 -11.92 -5.56 18.93
CA ILE A 265 -11.99 -6.92 19.51
C ILE A 265 -10.62 -7.34 20.06
N ILE A 266 -9.53 -7.14 19.32
CA ILE A 266 -8.16 -7.44 19.78
C ILE A 266 -7.86 -6.65 21.06
N CYS A 267 -8.15 -5.35 21.11
CA CYS A 267 -7.96 -4.52 22.30
C CYS A 267 -8.75 -5.06 23.51
N LYS A 268 -10.00 -5.47 23.28
CA LYS A 268 -10.83 -6.06 24.34
C LYS A 268 -10.23 -7.37 24.86
N ILE A 269 -9.85 -8.29 23.97
CA ILE A 269 -9.22 -9.56 24.34
C ILE A 269 -7.91 -9.32 25.11
N LEU A 270 -7.08 -8.38 24.65
CA LEU A 270 -5.81 -8.02 25.29
C LEU A 270 -6.04 -7.45 26.69
N LYS A 271 -7.07 -6.61 26.85
CA LYS A 271 -7.44 -6.02 28.14
C LYS A 271 -7.94 -7.09 29.11
N ASP A 272 -8.85 -7.95 28.66
CA ASP A 272 -9.48 -8.98 29.48
C ASP A 272 -8.47 -10.05 29.94
N ASN A 273 -7.44 -10.32 29.13
CA ASN A 273 -6.42 -11.34 29.40
C ASN A 273 -5.03 -10.75 29.73
N TRP A 274 -4.97 -9.49 30.18
CA TRP A 274 -3.71 -8.76 30.36
C TRP A 274 -2.69 -9.48 31.25
N SER A 275 -3.15 -10.16 32.31
CA SER A 275 -2.29 -10.90 33.25
C SER A 275 -1.55 -12.06 32.56
N VAL A 276 -2.21 -12.79 31.67
CA VAL A 276 -1.64 -13.91 30.91
C VAL A 276 -0.69 -13.38 29.82
N ILE A 277 -1.09 -12.31 29.13
CA ILE A 277 -0.33 -11.75 28.01
C ILE A 277 0.96 -11.06 28.49
N LYS A 278 0.97 -10.49 29.70
CA LYS A 278 2.17 -9.86 30.27
C LYS A 278 3.35 -10.84 30.36
N GLY A 279 3.09 -12.15 30.43
CA GLY A 279 4.13 -13.19 30.37
C GLY A 279 4.71 -13.44 28.98
N SER A 280 4.03 -13.04 27.90
CA SER A 280 4.42 -13.28 26.51
C SER A 280 4.82 -11.97 25.81
N GLN A 281 6.10 -11.61 25.90
CA GLN A 281 6.64 -10.38 25.31
C GLN A 281 6.42 -10.28 23.78
N SER A 282 6.42 -11.42 23.07
CA SER A 282 6.28 -11.46 21.61
C SER A 282 4.87 -11.05 21.15
N LEU A 283 3.83 -11.50 21.86
CA LEU A 283 2.44 -11.16 21.56
C LEU A 283 2.16 -9.70 21.85
N LEU A 284 2.61 -9.21 23.01
CA LEU A 284 2.44 -7.82 23.39
C LEU A 284 3.15 -6.89 22.40
N SER A 285 4.38 -7.21 21.99
CA SER A 285 5.12 -6.44 21.00
C SER A 285 4.39 -6.37 19.66
N THR A 286 3.85 -7.50 19.18
CA THR A 286 3.09 -7.55 17.93
C THR A 286 1.81 -6.74 18.01
N ALA A 287 1.05 -6.88 19.11
CA ALA A 287 -0.18 -6.12 19.34
C ALA A 287 0.07 -4.62 19.38
N VAL A 288 1.08 -4.15 20.13
CA VAL A 288 1.43 -2.73 20.22
C VAL A 288 1.82 -2.17 18.85
N ARG A 289 2.58 -2.92 18.05
CA ARG A 289 2.96 -2.51 16.69
C ARG A 289 1.76 -2.37 15.76
N VAL A 290 0.87 -3.36 15.79
CA VAL A 290 -0.37 -3.35 15.00
C VAL A 290 -1.23 -2.16 15.40
N LEU A 291 -1.51 -1.99 16.69
CA LEU A 291 -2.33 -0.88 17.19
C LEU A 291 -1.69 0.48 16.88
N GLY A 292 -0.37 0.63 17.06
CA GLY A 292 0.35 1.85 16.73
C GLY A 292 0.23 2.22 15.25
N PHE A 293 0.36 1.22 14.36
CA PHE A 293 0.22 1.45 12.93
C PHE A 293 -1.21 1.80 12.52
N SER A 294 -2.19 1.17 13.15
CA SER A 294 -3.61 1.42 12.90
C SER A 294 -4.08 2.80 13.36
N LEU A 295 -3.56 3.28 14.50
CA LEU A 295 -3.79 4.66 14.95
C LEU A 295 -3.32 5.67 13.89
N LEU A 296 -2.13 5.44 13.30
CA LEU A 296 -1.61 6.26 12.21
C LEU A 296 -2.52 6.18 10.96
N GLY A 297 -3.02 4.99 10.63
CA GLY A 297 -3.98 4.78 9.55
C GLY A 297 -5.30 5.55 9.75
N MET A 298 -5.85 5.54 10.98
CA MET A 298 -7.04 6.31 11.31
C MET A 298 -6.83 7.81 11.13
N VAL A 299 -5.68 8.34 11.57
CA VAL A 299 -5.33 9.75 11.37
C VAL A 299 -5.25 10.08 9.88
N ALA A 300 -4.56 9.27 9.09
CA ALA A 300 -4.45 9.48 7.64
C ALA A 300 -5.82 9.50 6.94
N ILE A 301 -6.76 8.66 7.37
CA ILE A 301 -8.09 8.57 6.78
C ILE A 301 -8.99 9.71 7.25
N ALA A 302 -8.96 10.05 8.54
CA ALA A 302 -9.69 11.20 9.06
C ALA A 302 -9.29 12.48 8.30
N LEU A 303 -7.98 12.68 8.10
CA LEU A 303 -7.49 13.77 7.27
C LEU A 303 -7.99 13.61 5.82
N SER A 304 -7.87 12.44 5.20
CA SER A 304 -8.37 12.19 3.84
C SER A 304 -9.86 12.51 3.66
N LEU A 305 -10.70 12.26 4.66
CA LEU A 305 -12.13 12.61 4.64
C LEU A 305 -12.37 14.11 4.75
N VAL A 306 -11.61 14.79 5.61
CA VAL A 306 -11.62 16.25 5.71
C VAL A 306 -11.24 16.86 4.36
N PHE A 307 -10.20 16.33 3.71
CA PHE A 307 -9.75 16.79 2.40
C PHE A 307 -10.63 16.38 1.24
N ALA A 308 -11.34 15.25 1.33
CA ALA A 308 -12.36 14.92 0.34
C ALA A 308 -13.53 15.93 0.38
N SER A 309 -13.69 16.62 1.52
CA SER A 309 -14.73 17.62 1.77
C SER A 309 -14.26 19.05 1.49
N THR A 310 -12.94 19.31 1.41
CA THR A 310 -12.37 20.62 1.07
C THR A 310 -11.76 20.61 -0.34
N SER A 311 -11.92 21.68 -1.11
CA SER A 311 -11.28 21.77 -2.45
C SER A 311 -9.78 22.07 -2.39
N ASP A 312 -9.27 22.47 -1.22
CA ASP A 312 -7.88 22.89 -1.04
C ASP A 312 -6.98 21.71 -0.70
N ARG A 313 -6.13 21.33 -1.67
CA ARG A 313 -5.06 20.33 -1.46
C ARG A 313 -3.97 20.91 -0.57
N ASN A 314 -3.99 20.59 0.72
CA ASN A 314 -2.98 21.04 1.67
C ASN A 314 -1.72 20.15 1.58
N PRO A 315 -0.50 20.71 1.45
CA PRO A 315 0.75 19.94 1.44
C PRO A 315 0.96 19.06 2.68
N ALA A 316 0.36 19.42 3.83
CA ALA A 316 0.46 18.64 5.06
C ALA A 316 -0.02 17.18 4.91
N MET A 317 -1.00 16.93 4.05
CA MET A 317 -1.48 15.56 3.77
C MET A 317 -0.41 14.68 3.16
N ASN A 318 0.35 15.24 2.23
CA ASN A 318 1.38 14.51 1.52
C ASN A 318 2.50 14.09 2.48
N ILE A 319 2.76 14.90 3.52
CA ILE A 319 3.68 14.54 4.61
C ILE A 319 3.14 13.34 5.39
N VAL A 320 1.87 13.37 5.80
CA VAL A 320 1.26 12.28 6.57
C VAL A 320 1.26 10.97 5.78
N ILE A 321 0.89 11.02 4.50
CA ILE A 321 0.95 9.84 3.61
C ILE A 321 2.39 9.32 3.49
N SER A 322 3.36 10.23 3.40
CA SER A 322 4.78 9.87 3.29
C SER A 322 5.41 9.39 4.60
N LEU A 323 4.79 9.66 5.73
CA LEU A 323 5.19 9.11 7.03
C LEU A 323 4.81 7.63 7.18
N MET A 324 3.82 7.14 6.42
CA MET A 324 3.32 5.77 6.58
C MET A 324 4.38 4.70 6.26
N PRO A 325 5.16 4.75 5.16
CA PRO A 325 6.18 3.74 4.91
C PRO A 325 7.34 3.73 5.93
N PRO A 326 7.91 4.88 6.37
CA PRO A 326 8.84 4.92 7.49
C PRO A 326 8.26 4.34 8.78
N ALA A 327 6.99 4.62 9.08
CA ALA A 327 6.31 4.06 10.25
C ALA A 327 6.16 2.53 10.12
N ALA A 328 5.81 2.02 8.94
CA ALA A 328 5.74 0.59 8.67
C ALA A 328 7.10 -0.08 8.90
N PHE A 329 8.18 0.49 8.33
CA PHE A 329 9.55 0.04 8.58
C PHE A 329 9.92 0.10 10.08
N SER A 330 9.61 1.20 10.75
CA SER A 330 9.98 1.41 12.16
C SER A 330 9.24 0.47 13.10
N LEU A 331 7.99 0.11 12.81
CA LEU A 331 7.22 -0.80 13.66
C LEU A 331 7.52 -2.26 13.34
N PHE A 332 7.65 -2.62 12.06
CA PHE A 332 7.71 -4.00 11.63
C PHE A 332 9.11 -4.48 11.23
N GLY A 333 10.03 -3.59 10.91
CA GLY A 333 11.42 -3.88 10.54
C GLY A 333 12.39 -3.86 11.71
N THR A 334 12.11 -3.13 12.79
CA THR A 334 12.98 -3.04 13.99
C THR A 334 12.75 -4.18 14.99
N GLN A 335 12.40 -5.37 14.50
CA GLN A 335 12.22 -6.51 15.39
C GLN A 335 13.58 -7.05 15.83
N TRP A 336 13.68 -7.48 17.10
CA TRP A 336 14.94 -7.94 17.70
C TRP A 336 15.65 -9.05 16.92
N ASP A 337 14.90 -9.93 16.26
CA ASP A 337 15.45 -10.98 15.41
C ASP A 337 16.05 -10.43 14.10
N ILE A 338 15.47 -9.38 13.51
CA ILE A 338 16.05 -8.70 12.33
C ILE A 338 17.27 -7.88 12.75
N ILE A 339 17.16 -7.11 13.84
CA ILE A 339 18.28 -6.32 14.37
C ILE A 339 19.43 -7.26 14.79
N GLY A 340 19.12 -8.45 15.33
CA GLY A 340 20.11 -9.47 15.65
C GLY A 340 20.92 -9.93 14.43
N VAL A 341 20.30 -10.06 13.26
CA VAL A 341 21.02 -10.33 12.00
C VAL A 341 21.92 -9.16 11.60
N TRP A 342 21.47 -7.92 11.81
CA TRP A 342 22.28 -6.73 11.51
C TRP A 342 23.45 -6.54 12.47
N MET A 343 23.28 -6.93 13.73
CA MET A 343 24.31 -6.87 14.77
C MET A 343 25.20 -8.13 14.78
N PHE A 344 25.53 -8.70 13.62
CA PHE A 344 26.33 -9.93 13.52
C PHE A 344 27.70 -9.83 14.23
N TRP A 345 28.22 -8.61 14.41
CA TRP A 345 29.46 -8.35 15.14
C TRP A 345 29.34 -8.62 16.64
N LYS A 346 28.13 -8.50 17.21
CA LYS A 346 27.87 -8.79 18.62
C LYS A 346 27.53 -10.28 18.73
N THR A 347 28.52 -11.11 18.43
CA THR A 347 28.43 -12.55 18.68
C THR A 347 28.27 -12.73 20.18
N ASP A 348 27.07 -13.06 20.63
CA ASP A 348 26.82 -13.41 22.02
C ASP A 348 27.66 -14.65 22.36
N SER A 349 28.86 -14.41 22.88
CA SER A 349 29.75 -15.44 23.44
C SER A 349 29.12 -16.15 24.65
N SER A 350 27.95 -15.68 25.07
CA SER A 350 27.19 -16.14 26.21
C SER A 350 25.80 -16.60 25.85
N ALA A 351 25.43 -16.77 24.57
CA ALA A 351 24.16 -17.40 24.23
C ALA A 351 24.17 -18.79 24.86
N PRO A 352 23.47 -19.02 25.99
CA PRO A 352 23.42 -20.36 26.57
C PRO A 352 22.87 -21.21 25.45
N ALA A 353 23.58 -22.29 25.10
CA ALA A 353 23.16 -23.23 24.08
C ALA A 353 21.64 -23.36 24.20
N ARG A 354 20.90 -22.72 23.28
CA ARG A 354 19.45 -22.68 23.34
C ARG A 354 19.10 -24.12 23.07
N ASN A 355 18.92 -24.87 24.16
CA ASN A 355 18.74 -26.29 24.18
C ASN A 355 17.74 -26.57 23.07
N THR A 356 18.24 -27.07 21.95
CA THR A 356 17.41 -27.63 20.87
C THR A 356 16.96 -29.02 21.32
N ILE A 357 16.78 -29.15 22.65
CA ILE A 357 16.53 -30.30 23.49
C ILE A 357 15.52 -29.78 24.52
N SER A 358 14.23 -29.87 24.20
CA SER A 358 13.23 -30.35 25.16
C SER A 358 11.84 -30.48 24.54
N SER A 359 11.53 -29.83 23.42
CA SER A 359 10.17 -30.00 22.88
C SER A 359 9.93 -31.40 22.32
N GLU A 360 10.95 -32.11 21.82
CA GLU A 360 10.78 -33.50 21.39
C GLU A 360 10.92 -34.48 22.57
N SER A 361 11.86 -34.25 23.49
CA SER A 361 12.06 -35.12 24.66
C SER A 361 10.96 -34.97 25.71
N GLU A 362 10.52 -33.75 26.07
CA GLU A 362 9.39 -33.53 26.98
C GLU A 362 8.06 -33.91 26.34
N LEU A 363 7.87 -33.72 25.04
CA LEU A 363 6.65 -34.21 24.37
C LEU A 363 6.63 -35.75 24.34
N SER A 364 7.77 -36.40 24.12
CA SER A 364 7.86 -37.87 24.23
C SER A 364 7.68 -38.36 25.68
N GLU A 365 8.13 -37.62 26.69
CA GLU A 365 7.90 -37.96 28.10
C GLU A 365 6.44 -37.72 28.53
N LEU A 366 5.79 -36.66 28.03
CA LEU A 366 4.38 -36.37 28.27
C LEU A 366 3.44 -37.34 27.54
N VAL A 367 3.78 -37.78 26.33
CA VAL A 367 3.04 -38.83 25.61
C VAL A 367 3.17 -40.17 26.35
N ASN A 368 4.34 -40.50 26.90
CA ASN A 368 4.54 -41.74 27.65
C ASN A 368 3.91 -41.74 29.05
N LYS A 369 3.61 -40.58 29.64
CA LYS A 369 2.93 -40.46 30.94
C LYS A 369 1.40 -40.31 30.85
N ALA A 370 0.82 -40.25 29.65
CA ALA A 370 -0.62 -40.18 29.50
C ALA A 370 -1.27 -41.50 29.99
N PRO A 371 -2.19 -41.45 30.99
CA PRO A 371 -2.83 -42.66 31.52
C PRO A 371 -3.61 -43.36 30.41
N GLN A 372 -3.30 -44.64 30.18
CA GLN A 372 -4.08 -45.49 29.29
C GLN A 372 -5.50 -45.58 29.85
N ALA A 373 -6.47 -45.06 29.08
CA ALA A 373 -7.87 -45.18 29.44
C ALA A 373 -8.27 -46.67 29.41
N PRO A 374 -9.05 -47.14 30.40
CA PRO A 374 -9.48 -48.53 30.50
C PRO A 374 -10.46 -48.96 29.41
#